data_AF-M8DTR4-F1
#
_entry.id   AF-M8DTR4-F1
#
_cell.length_a   1.000
_cell.length_b   1.000
_cell.length_c   1.000
_cell.angle_alpha   90.00
_cell.angle_beta   90.00
_cell.angle_gamma   90.00
#
_symmetry.space_group_name_H-M   'P 1'
#
loop_
_entity.id
_entity.type
_entity.pdbx_description
1 polymer ?
#
loop_
_entity_poly.entity_id
_entity_poly.type
_entity_poly.pdbx_seq_one_letter_code
_entity_poly.pdbx_strand_id
1 'polypeptide(L)'
;MRKKWSVVTGVVMLILAFAAGAFASNHIKISNYIKIIVNGQEIKPDVPPQIINGRTMVPVKWIAESLGADVQLEQSSEGYTVKITSKLLERLHAIEPEQPNTIVNDWNREQIKQFLEQNTIHSIQDIRSLGCKVPFEITSEDDSWIRPIYSKAWHSTFMGGKYSDITQLISCAQRNFFIYTGGLSEGAGLYYMIGFSEDWEKPVGSSFNSSHSFELWLLSHKVKEIYRLDDEWLVVVEPQLQGYQTVRINYSDAGIMVDKETKSRIMLFRMVTPEGYELERAAEVLPVQ
;
A
#
# COMPACT_ATOMS: atom_id res chain seq x y z
N MET A 1 -11.38 89.57 44.26
CA MET A 1 -10.27 88.67 43.86
C MET A 1 -10.44 87.19 44.28
N ARG A 2 -11.50 86.79 44.99
CA ARG A 2 -11.68 85.40 45.50
C ARG A 2 -12.23 84.35 44.50
N LYS A 3 -12.92 84.76 43.41
CA LYS A 3 -13.54 83.81 42.45
C LYS A 3 -12.57 83.19 41.42
N LYS A 4 -11.39 83.78 41.21
CA LYS A 4 -10.40 83.28 40.23
C LYS A 4 -9.53 82.13 40.78
N TRP A 5 -9.36 82.03 42.10
CA TRP A 5 -8.56 80.97 42.73
C TRP A 5 -9.31 79.63 42.84
N SER A 6 -10.65 79.65 42.93
CA SER A 6 -11.49 78.45 43.02
C SER A 6 -11.49 77.61 41.74
N VAL A 7 -11.31 78.27 40.58
CA VAL A 7 -11.25 77.59 39.27
C VAL A 7 -9.89 76.92 39.08
N VAL A 8 -8.81 77.56 39.53
CA VAL A 8 -7.45 77.02 39.43
C VAL A 8 -7.26 75.80 40.34
N THR A 9 -7.78 75.83 41.57
CA THR A 9 -7.75 74.65 42.45
C THR A 9 -8.62 73.51 41.94
N GLY A 10 -9.78 73.82 41.33
CA GLY A 10 -10.62 72.81 40.70
C GLY A 10 -9.92 72.11 39.52
N VAL A 11 -9.25 72.86 38.66
CA VAL A 11 -8.50 72.31 37.51
C VAL A 11 -7.29 71.49 37.96
N VAL A 12 -6.56 71.94 39.00
CA VAL A 12 -5.41 71.18 39.53
C VAL A 12 -5.85 69.86 40.19
N MET A 13 -6.96 69.85 40.93
CA MET A 13 -7.52 68.59 41.45
C MET A 13 -7.99 67.66 40.34
N LEU A 14 -8.54 68.19 39.25
CA LEU A 14 -9.00 67.39 38.12
C LEU A 14 -7.83 66.76 37.35
N ILE A 15 -6.72 67.48 37.22
CA ILE A 15 -5.48 66.97 36.62
C ILE A 15 -4.81 65.92 37.53
N LEU A 16 -4.82 66.13 38.86
CA LEU A 16 -4.33 65.14 39.82
C LEU A 16 -5.19 63.87 39.85
N ALA A 17 -6.52 63.99 39.71
CA ALA A 17 -7.43 62.85 39.61
C ALA A 17 -7.25 62.07 38.29
N PHE A 18 -6.97 62.76 37.17
CA PHE A 18 -6.64 62.12 35.91
C PHE A 18 -5.25 61.45 35.92
N ALA A 19 -4.27 62.03 36.60
CA ALA A 19 -2.95 61.43 36.78
C ALA A 19 -3.01 60.17 37.68
N ALA A 20 -3.87 60.16 38.71
CA ALA A 20 -4.07 58.98 39.57
C ALA A 20 -4.77 57.82 38.85
N GLY A 21 -5.63 58.11 37.85
CA GLY A 21 -6.30 57.10 37.03
C GLY A 21 -5.39 56.39 36.02
N ALA A 22 -4.22 56.96 35.68
CA ALA A 22 -3.29 56.38 34.72
C ALA A 22 -2.29 55.36 35.35
N PHE A 23 -2.31 55.20 36.69
CA PHE A 23 -1.44 54.23 37.40
C PHE A 23 -2.21 53.10 38.09
N ALA A 24 -3.50 52.92 37.77
CA ALA A 24 -4.27 51.79 38.24
C ALA A 24 -4.34 50.70 37.16
N SER A 25 -3.64 49.59 37.43
CA SER A 25 -3.76 48.27 36.79
C SER A 25 -3.02 48.05 35.46
N ASN A 26 -1.69 47.98 35.53
CA ASN A 26 -0.96 46.98 34.75
C ASN A 26 -0.81 45.73 35.63
N HIS A 27 -1.85 44.90 35.73
CA HIS A 27 -1.61 43.51 36.11
C HIS A 27 -0.81 42.89 34.97
N ILE A 28 0.48 42.64 35.20
CA ILE A 28 1.21 41.67 34.39
C ILE A 28 0.47 40.34 34.60
N LYS A 29 -0.42 39.99 33.66
CA LYS A 29 -0.88 38.62 33.50
C LYS A 29 0.36 37.84 33.08
N ILE A 30 1.12 37.33 34.04
CA ILE A 30 2.01 36.21 33.78
C ILE A 30 1.08 35.04 33.49
N SER A 31 0.63 34.90 32.24
CA SER A 31 0.10 33.63 31.79
C SER A 31 1.30 32.69 31.80
N ASN A 32 1.43 31.88 32.85
CA ASN A 32 2.29 30.71 32.85
C ASN A 32 1.71 29.72 31.83
N TYR A 33 1.83 30.02 30.54
CA TYR A 33 1.50 29.09 29.49
C TYR A 33 2.67 28.12 29.41
N ILE A 34 2.40 26.87 29.78
CA ILE A 34 3.37 25.80 29.68
C ILE A 34 3.53 25.50 28.20
N LYS A 35 4.72 25.77 27.66
CA LYS A 35 5.07 25.43 26.29
C LYS A 35 5.37 23.95 26.16
N ILE A 36 4.93 23.37 25.05
CA ILE A 36 5.38 22.04 24.61
C ILE A 36 6.33 22.27 23.44
N ILE A 37 7.56 21.76 23.53
CA ILE A 37 8.56 21.86 22.46
C ILE A 37 9.05 20.43 22.17
N VAL A 38 8.94 20.00 20.91
CA VAL A 38 9.47 18.72 20.44
C VAL A 38 10.33 18.99 19.22
N ASN A 39 11.55 18.43 19.17
CA ASN A 39 12.51 18.62 18.08
C ASN A 39 12.74 20.09 17.69
N GLY A 40 12.74 20.99 18.67
CA GLY A 40 12.93 22.44 18.47
C GLY A 40 11.72 23.19 17.93
N GLN A 41 10.58 22.54 17.71
CA GLN A 41 9.33 23.17 17.30
C GLN A 41 8.32 23.24 18.45
N GLU A 42 7.69 24.40 18.63
CA GLU A 42 6.64 24.59 19.63
C GLU A 42 5.31 24.01 19.10
N ILE A 43 4.73 23.09 19.86
CA ILE A 43 3.44 22.46 19.54
C ILE A 43 2.33 23.20 20.28
N LYS A 44 1.24 23.49 19.56
CA LYS A 44 0.06 24.19 20.08
C LYS A 44 -1.13 23.24 20.13
N PRO A 45 -1.31 22.51 21.24
CA PRO A 45 -2.45 21.61 21.37
C PRO A 45 -3.77 22.37 21.57
N ASP A 46 -4.88 21.76 21.11
CA ASP A 46 -6.23 22.30 21.32
C ASP A 46 -6.61 22.44 22.81
N VAL A 47 -6.04 21.55 23.63
CA VAL A 47 -6.15 21.59 25.09
C VAL A 47 -4.80 22.04 25.64
N PRO A 48 -4.69 23.19 26.31
CA PRO A 48 -3.42 23.64 26.88
C PRO A 48 -2.98 22.70 28.01
N PRO A 49 -1.67 22.54 28.28
CA PRO A 49 -1.22 21.83 29.46
C PRO A 49 -1.76 22.44 30.76
N GLN A 50 -2.02 21.59 31.74
CA GLN A 50 -2.64 21.99 33.00
C GLN A 50 -1.82 21.49 34.18
N ILE A 51 -1.80 22.23 35.28
CA ILE A 51 -1.23 21.74 36.54
C ILE A 51 -2.36 21.18 37.40
N ILE A 52 -2.37 19.87 37.63
CA ILE A 52 -3.36 19.17 38.44
C ILE A 52 -2.62 18.47 39.57
N ASN A 53 -2.98 18.76 40.83
CA ASN A 53 -2.36 18.18 42.03
C ASN A 53 -0.82 18.28 42.04
N GLY A 54 -0.29 19.44 41.60
CA GLY A 54 1.16 19.67 41.51
C GLY A 54 1.86 18.94 40.36
N ARG A 55 1.13 18.25 39.49
CA ARG A 55 1.67 17.60 38.28
C ARG A 55 1.26 18.35 37.04
N THR A 56 2.18 18.50 36.09
CA THR A 56 1.86 19.04 34.78
C THR A 56 1.29 17.94 33.90
N MET A 57 0.01 18.06 33.56
CA MET A 57 -0.70 17.21 32.61
C MET A 57 -0.57 17.81 31.21
N VAL A 58 -0.06 17.02 30.28
CA VAL A 58 0.07 17.37 28.86
C VAL A 58 -0.86 16.50 28.01
N PRO A 59 -1.42 17.03 26.90
CA PRO A 59 -2.27 16.24 26.01
C PRO A 59 -1.48 15.10 25.35
N VAL A 60 -1.81 13.86 25.71
CA VAL A 60 -1.07 12.66 25.28
C VAL A 60 -0.99 12.51 23.76
N LYS A 61 -2.08 12.82 23.04
CA LYS A 61 -2.17 12.71 21.58
C LYS A 61 -1.08 13.54 20.89
N TRP A 62 -0.99 14.81 21.25
CA TRP A 62 -0.05 15.76 20.64
C TRP A 62 1.40 15.37 20.90
N ILE A 63 1.70 14.86 22.10
CA ILE A 63 3.04 14.37 22.44
C ILE A 63 3.37 13.11 21.62
N ALA A 64 2.48 12.13 21.61
CA ALA A 64 2.71 10.85 20.93
C ALA A 64 2.85 11.03 19.40
N GLU A 65 1.97 11.80 18.76
CA GLU A 65 2.05 12.09 17.31
C GLU A 65 3.33 12.84 16.95
N SER A 66 3.75 13.79 17.77
CA SER A 66 4.99 14.54 17.53
C SER A 66 6.25 13.69 17.72
N LEU A 67 6.14 12.57 18.44
CA LEU A 67 7.18 11.56 18.58
C LEU A 67 7.07 10.43 17.55
N GLY A 68 6.16 10.55 16.57
CA GLY A 68 6.01 9.59 15.46
C GLY A 68 5.11 8.39 15.75
N ALA A 69 4.32 8.43 16.82
CA ALA A 69 3.33 7.39 17.14
C ALA A 69 1.92 7.78 16.64
N ASP A 70 1.15 6.81 16.19
CA ASP A 70 -0.27 6.94 15.88
C ASP A 70 -1.11 6.72 17.15
N VAL A 71 -2.13 7.55 17.35
CA VAL A 71 -2.99 7.51 18.54
C VAL A 71 -4.44 7.29 18.13
N GLN A 72 -4.98 6.13 18.49
CA GLN A 72 -6.35 5.74 18.19
C GLN A 72 -7.17 5.60 19.47
N LEU A 73 -8.44 5.99 19.40
CA LEU A 73 -9.41 5.77 20.46
C LEU A 73 -10.26 4.56 20.10
N GLU A 74 -10.20 3.50 20.90
CA GLU A 74 -11.01 2.31 20.74
C GLU A 74 -12.12 2.30 21.81
N GLN A 75 -13.35 2.05 21.41
CA GLN A 75 -14.47 1.88 22.34
C GLN A 75 -14.58 0.40 22.73
N SER A 76 -14.48 0.10 24.02
CA SER A 76 -14.69 -1.24 24.58
C SER A 76 -15.94 -1.26 25.46
N SER A 77 -16.38 -2.46 25.85
CA SER A 77 -17.48 -2.64 26.81
C SER A 77 -17.20 -2.03 28.19
N GLU A 78 -15.94 -1.71 28.48
CA GLU A 78 -15.47 -1.16 29.76
C GLU A 78 -15.14 0.34 29.69
N GLY A 79 -15.22 0.97 28.51
CA GLY A 79 -14.97 2.41 28.33
C GLY A 79 -14.21 2.76 27.05
N TYR A 80 -13.41 3.83 27.11
CA TYR A 80 -12.54 4.25 26.01
C TYR A 80 -11.09 3.86 26.29
N THR A 81 -10.47 3.14 25.36
CA THR A 81 -9.04 2.77 25.39
C THR A 81 -8.27 3.66 24.43
N VAL A 82 -7.16 4.24 24.89
CA VAL A 82 -6.22 4.96 24.02
C VAL A 82 -5.13 3.99 23.59
N LYS A 83 -5.06 3.70 22.30
CA LYS A 83 -4.02 2.86 21.70
C LYS A 83 -2.98 3.75 21.04
N ILE A 84 -1.74 3.67 21.52
CA ILE A 84 -0.60 4.39 20.97
C ILE A 84 0.27 3.35 20.27
N THR A 85 0.44 3.48 18.96
CA THR A 85 1.26 2.55 18.15
C THR A 85 2.38 3.30 17.47
N SER A 86 3.57 2.75 17.40
CA SER A 86 4.71 3.37 16.71
C SER A 86 4.84 2.82 15.30
N LYS A 87 3.73 2.86 14.52
CA LYS A 87 3.62 2.22 13.20
C LYS A 87 4.77 2.58 12.25
N LEU A 88 5.34 3.79 12.37
CA LEU A 88 6.52 4.19 11.60
C LEU A 88 7.80 3.45 12.06
N LEU A 89 8.04 3.35 13.36
CA LEU A 89 9.17 2.60 13.94
C LEU A 89 9.03 1.10 13.70
N GLU A 90 7.83 0.55 13.78
CA GLU A 90 7.56 -0.85 13.43
C GLU A 90 7.88 -1.12 11.96
N ARG A 91 7.47 -0.22 11.05
CA ARG A 91 7.83 -0.30 9.62
C ARG A 91 9.33 -0.15 9.40
N LEU A 92 10.00 0.76 10.10
CA LEU A 92 11.45 0.95 10.00
C LEU A 92 12.19 -0.29 10.50
N HIS A 93 11.84 -0.84 11.66
CA HIS A 93 12.44 -2.09 12.17
C HIS A 93 12.19 -3.29 11.26
N ALA A 94 11.06 -3.33 10.55
CA ALA A 94 10.77 -4.38 9.58
C ALA A 94 11.64 -4.26 8.31
N ILE A 95 12.00 -3.05 7.90
CA ILE A 95 12.84 -2.79 6.70
C ILE A 95 14.33 -2.84 7.04
N GLU A 96 14.71 -2.33 8.21
CA GLU A 96 16.09 -2.19 8.70
C GLU A 96 16.21 -2.82 10.10
N PRO A 97 16.22 -4.17 10.19
CA PRO A 97 16.39 -4.85 11.47
C PRO A 97 17.77 -4.56 12.08
N GLU A 98 17.87 -4.62 13.43
CA GLU A 98 19.10 -4.33 14.18
C GLU A 98 20.32 -5.15 13.70
N GLN A 99 20.08 -6.32 13.13
CA GLN A 99 21.07 -7.10 12.41
C GLN A 99 20.65 -7.17 10.93
N PRO A 100 21.52 -6.78 9.98
CA PRO A 100 21.23 -6.92 8.57
C PRO A 100 20.84 -8.35 8.25
N ASN A 101 19.62 -8.55 7.77
CA ASN A 101 19.15 -9.83 7.28
C ASN A 101 18.65 -9.67 5.84
N THR A 102 18.69 -10.77 5.08
CA THR A 102 18.12 -10.78 3.74
C THR A 102 16.62 -10.95 3.86
N ILE A 103 15.88 -9.90 3.51
CA ILE A 103 14.42 -9.98 3.40
C ILE A 103 14.10 -10.53 2.00
N VAL A 104 13.52 -11.73 1.94
CA VAL A 104 12.97 -12.29 0.71
C VAL A 104 11.44 -12.27 0.84
N ASN A 105 10.80 -11.31 0.19
CA ASN A 105 9.35 -11.24 0.11
C ASN A 105 8.90 -11.49 -1.34
N ASP A 106 8.96 -12.76 -1.76
CA ASP A 106 8.54 -13.20 -3.09
C ASP A 106 7.71 -14.48 -2.95
N TRP A 107 6.42 -14.30 -2.68
CA TRP A 107 5.45 -15.38 -2.47
C TRP A 107 5.45 -16.39 -3.62
N ASN A 108 5.57 -15.89 -4.86
CA ASN A 108 5.61 -16.72 -6.05
C ASN A 108 6.86 -17.62 -6.09
N ARG A 109 8.04 -17.12 -5.69
CA ARG A 109 9.24 -17.97 -5.57
C ARG A 109 9.06 -19.09 -4.55
N GLU A 110 8.41 -18.80 -3.43
CA GLU A 110 8.14 -19.80 -2.40
C GLU A 110 7.15 -20.86 -2.90
N GLN A 111 6.07 -20.47 -3.58
CA GLN A 111 5.14 -21.41 -4.22
C GLN A 111 5.84 -22.29 -5.27
N ILE A 112 6.70 -21.70 -6.12
CA ILE A 112 7.50 -22.46 -7.08
C ILE A 112 8.37 -23.47 -6.35
N LYS A 113 9.10 -23.05 -5.31
CA LYS A 113 9.97 -23.92 -4.54
C LYS A 113 9.19 -25.11 -3.95
N GLN A 114 8.04 -24.84 -3.32
CA GLN A 114 7.16 -25.88 -2.77
C GLN A 114 6.70 -26.86 -3.84
N PHE A 115 6.32 -26.37 -5.02
CA PHE A 115 5.94 -27.23 -6.15
C PHE A 115 7.10 -28.15 -6.58
N LEU A 116 8.30 -27.59 -6.73
CA LEU A 116 9.49 -28.33 -7.15
C LEU A 116 9.96 -29.36 -6.11
N GLU A 117 9.72 -29.13 -4.83
CA GLU A 117 10.04 -30.09 -3.76
C GLU A 117 9.08 -31.29 -3.73
N GLN A 118 7.85 -31.10 -4.21
CA GLN A 118 6.77 -32.09 -4.15
C GLN A 118 6.58 -32.87 -5.46
N ASN A 119 7.08 -32.35 -6.58
CA ASN A 119 6.77 -32.88 -7.91
C ASN A 119 8.02 -33.07 -8.77
N THR A 120 7.97 -34.05 -9.67
CA THR A 120 8.95 -34.19 -10.77
C THR A 120 8.44 -33.42 -11.98
N ILE A 121 9.30 -32.58 -12.58
CA ILE A 121 8.93 -31.67 -13.67
C ILE A 121 9.02 -32.37 -15.02
N HIS A 122 7.95 -32.28 -15.80
CA HIS A 122 7.92 -32.78 -17.18
C HIS A 122 8.82 -31.95 -18.09
N SER A 123 9.37 -32.57 -19.14
CA SER A 123 10.09 -31.80 -20.16
C SER A 123 9.11 -30.93 -20.97
N ILE A 124 9.61 -29.85 -21.57
CA ILE A 124 8.79 -28.98 -22.42
C ILE A 124 8.18 -29.77 -23.59
N GLN A 125 8.94 -30.72 -24.14
CA GLN A 125 8.52 -31.61 -25.22
C GLN A 125 7.42 -32.57 -24.78
N ASP A 126 7.51 -33.11 -23.56
CA ASP A 126 6.46 -33.99 -23.01
C ASP A 126 5.15 -33.21 -22.83
N ILE A 127 5.19 -31.99 -22.28
CA ILE A 127 3.97 -31.19 -22.13
C ILE A 127 3.34 -30.87 -23.49
N ARG A 128 4.14 -30.55 -24.52
CA ARG A 128 3.61 -30.28 -25.87
C ARG A 128 3.01 -31.50 -26.54
N SER A 129 3.54 -32.69 -26.28
CA SER A 129 3.15 -33.92 -26.97
C SER A 129 2.06 -34.71 -26.25
N LEU A 130 2.11 -34.74 -24.91
CA LEU A 130 1.20 -35.49 -24.05
C LEU A 130 0.13 -34.60 -23.41
N GLY A 131 0.42 -33.32 -23.23
CA GLY A 131 -0.52 -32.36 -22.66
C GLY A 131 -1.65 -31.96 -23.62
N CYS A 132 -2.71 -31.37 -23.06
CA CYS A 132 -3.79 -30.80 -23.85
C CYS A 132 -3.43 -29.37 -24.28
N LYS A 133 -3.73 -29.03 -25.53
CA LYS A 133 -3.69 -27.64 -26.00
C LYS A 133 -4.91 -26.91 -25.44
N VAL A 134 -4.68 -25.83 -24.68
CA VAL A 134 -5.72 -25.10 -23.97
C VAL A 134 -6.08 -23.83 -24.75
N PRO A 135 -7.35 -23.66 -25.15
CA PRO A 135 -7.86 -22.39 -25.68
C PRO A 135 -7.70 -21.23 -24.70
N PHE A 136 -7.51 -20.03 -25.24
CA PHE A 136 -7.48 -18.80 -24.46
C PHE A 136 -8.14 -17.66 -25.23
N GLU A 137 -8.58 -16.64 -24.51
CA GLU A 137 -9.17 -15.41 -25.06
C GLU A 137 -8.26 -14.23 -24.74
N ILE A 138 -7.91 -13.41 -25.75
CA ILE A 138 -7.18 -12.16 -25.50
C ILE A 138 -8.17 -11.16 -24.90
N THR A 139 -7.94 -10.73 -23.67
CA THR A 139 -8.84 -9.83 -22.95
C THR A 139 -8.45 -8.36 -23.06
N SER A 140 -7.15 -8.07 -23.22
CA SER A 140 -6.63 -6.73 -23.44
C SER A 140 -5.24 -6.82 -24.04
N GLU A 141 -4.89 -5.89 -24.93
CA GLU A 141 -3.55 -5.74 -25.45
C GLU A 141 -3.27 -4.32 -25.90
N ASP A 142 -2.01 -3.91 -25.75
CA ASP A 142 -1.50 -2.64 -26.28
C ASP A 142 -0.03 -2.83 -26.64
N ASP A 143 0.30 -2.74 -27.94
CA ASP A 143 1.67 -2.90 -28.44
C ASP A 143 2.51 -1.63 -28.24
N SER A 144 1.86 -0.50 -27.95
CA SER A 144 2.51 0.79 -27.73
C SER A 144 2.86 1.04 -26.26
N TRP A 145 2.29 0.26 -25.34
CA TRP A 145 2.48 0.47 -23.91
C TRP A 145 3.93 0.20 -23.49
N ILE A 146 4.50 1.12 -22.70
CA ILE A 146 5.83 0.98 -22.12
C ILE A 146 5.66 0.95 -20.60
N ARG A 147 6.23 -0.08 -19.98
CA ARG A 147 6.25 -0.18 -18.53
C ARG A 147 6.93 1.06 -17.94
N PRO A 148 6.25 1.86 -17.11
CA PRO A 148 6.86 3.07 -16.59
C PRO A 148 7.97 2.72 -15.61
N ILE A 149 9.04 3.52 -15.64
CA ILE A 149 10.10 3.49 -14.61
C ILE A 149 9.65 4.13 -13.30
N TYR A 150 8.52 4.85 -13.32
CA TYR A 150 7.95 5.55 -12.18
C TYR A 150 6.43 5.70 -12.33
N SER A 151 5.68 5.41 -11.27
CA SER A 151 4.26 5.75 -11.15
C SER A 151 4.01 6.55 -9.87
N LYS A 152 3.13 7.56 -9.95
CA LYS A 152 2.70 8.31 -8.76
C LYS A 152 2.02 7.42 -7.72
N ALA A 153 1.38 6.32 -8.16
CA ALA A 153 0.73 5.36 -7.27
C ALA A 153 1.73 4.72 -6.29
N TRP A 154 3.00 4.58 -6.67
CA TRP A 154 4.07 3.97 -5.85
C TRP A 154 4.56 4.85 -4.69
N HIS A 155 4.08 6.08 -4.61
CA HIS A 155 4.26 6.98 -3.47
C HIS A 155 2.95 7.28 -2.74
N SER A 156 1.88 6.57 -3.08
CA SER A 156 0.58 6.80 -2.47
C SER A 156 0.62 6.48 -0.97
N THR A 157 -0.07 7.29 -0.17
CA THR A 157 -0.33 7.03 1.25
C THR A 157 -1.66 6.29 1.46
N PHE A 158 -2.41 6.04 0.38
CA PHE A 158 -3.68 5.34 0.39
C PHE A 158 -3.58 3.99 1.09
N MET A 159 -4.55 3.71 1.98
CA MET A 159 -4.62 2.46 2.76
C MET A 159 -3.30 2.11 3.47
N GLY A 160 -2.57 3.13 3.96
CA GLY A 160 -1.30 2.92 4.66
C GLY A 160 -0.09 2.70 3.73
N GLY A 161 -0.20 3.06 2.45
CA GLY A 161 0.86 2.86 1.47
C GLY A 161 0.76 1.53 0.73
N LYS A 162 -0.46 1.02 0.50
CA LYS A 162 -0.73 -0.29 -0.11
C LYS A 162 0.04 -0.53 -1.42
N TYR A 163 0.26 0.51 -2.22
CA TYR A 163 0.92 0.43 -3.53
C TYR A 163 2.38 0.89 -3.50
N SER A 164 2.90 1.18 -2.31
CA SER A 164 4.21 1.80 -2.07
C SER A 164 5.19 0.84 -1.39
N ASP A 165 4.86 -0.46 -1.33
CA ASP A 165 5.75 -1.50 -0.80
C ASP A 165 6.92 -1.72 -1.78
N ILE A 166 8.11 -1.28 -1.37
CA ILE A 166 9.29 -1.30 -2.23
C ILE A 166 9.73 -2.72 -2.60
N THR A 167 9.50 -3.71 -1.74
CA THR A 167 9.91 -5.09 -2.00
C THR A 167 9.03 -5.70 -3.08
N GLN A 168 7.72 -5.46 -3.00
CA GLN A 168 6.77 -5.88 -4.02
C GLN A 168 6.98 -5.16 -5.35
N LEU A 169 7.27 -3.85 -5.32
CA LEU A 169 7.59 -3.08 -6.53
C LEU A 169 8.85 -3.60 -7.23
N ILE A 170 9.92 -3.88 -6.48
CA ILE A 170 11.15 -4.48 -7.03
C ILE A 170 10.87 -5.88 -7.59
N SER A 171 10.15 -6.73 -6.84
CA SER A 171 9.78 -8.06 -7.30
C SER A 171 8.98 -8.01 -8.60
N CYS A 172 7.97 -7.14 -8.67
CA CYS A 172 7.19 -6.94 -9.89
C CYS A 172 8.07 -6.44 -11.03
N ALA A 173 8.99 -5.49 -10.79
CA ALA A 173 9.86 -4.92 -11.82
C ALA A 173 10.80 -5.94 -12.47
N GLN A 174 11.13 -7.02 -11.76
CA GLN A 174 11.98 -8.10 -12.25
C GLN A 174 11.24 -9.15 -13.09
N ARG A 175 9.92 -9.03 -13.21
CA ARG A 175 9.04 -10.05 -13.80
C ARG A 175 8.23 -9.48 -14.95
N ASN A 176 7.99 -10.33 -15.95
CA ASN A 176 7.15 -10.02 -17.11
C ASN A 176 5.95 -10.94 -17.24
N PHE A 177 5.80 -11.90 -16.33
CA PHE A 177 4.76 -12.90 -16.37
C PHE A 177 4.06 -13.07 -15.02
N PHE A 178 2.75 -12.83 -15.02
CA PHE A 178 1.91 -12.83 -13.82
C PHE A 178 0.65 -13.66 -14.05
N ILE A 179 0.23 -14.40 -13.02
CA ILE A 179 -1.09 -15.04 -12.96
C ILE A 179 -1.99 -14.10 -12.19
N TYR A 180 -3.12 -13.72 -12.79
CA TYR A 180 -4.14 -12.91 -12.16
C TYR A 180 -5.38 -13.76 -11.93
N THR A 181 -5.74 -13.93 -10.65
CA THR A 181 -6.85 -14.78 -10.22
C THR A 181 -8.15 -14.00 -9.99
N GLY A 182 -8.16 -12.69 -10.23
CA GLY A 182 -9.32 -11.83 -9.99
C GLY A 182 -9.28 -11.15 -8.61
N GLY A 183 -10.41 -10.60 -8.20
CA GLY A 183 -10.56 -9.93 -6.90
C GLY A 183 -10.15 -8.44 -6.91
N LEU A 184 -11.07 -7.57 -6.50
CA LEU A 184 -10.88 -6.12 -6.54
C LEU A 184 -9.65 -5.64 -5.75
N SER A 185 -9.37 -6.25 -4.59
CA SER A 185 -8.25 -5.80 -3.74
C SER A 185 -6.89 -6.26 -4.29
N GLU A 186 -6.80 -7.51 -4.71
CA GLU A 186 -5.56 -8.15 -5.19
C GLU A 186 -5.22 -7.66 -6.60
N GLY A 187 -6.21 -7.63 -7.49
CA GLY A 187 -6.07 -7.09 -8.84
C GLY A 187 -5.65 -5.63 -8.87
N ALA A 188 -6.24 -4.79 -8.01
CA ALA A 188 -5.79 -3.41 -7.89
C ALA A 188 -4.32 -3.33 -7.44
N GLY A 189 -3.89 -4.20 -6.51
CA GLY A 189 -2.49 -4.28 -6.07
C GLY A 189 -1.54 -4.49 -7.23
N LEU A 190 -1.72 -5.61 -7.94
CA LEU A 190 -0.87 -5.97 -9.08
C LEU A 190 -0.89 -4.90 -10.17
N TYR A 191 -2.08 -4.41 -10.54
CA TYR A 191 -2.29 -3.39 -11.56
C TYR A 191 -1.46 -2.13 -11.33
N TYR A 192 -1.51 -1.58 -10.12
CA TYR A 192 -0.71 -0.39 -9.79
C TYR A 192 0.77 -0.73 -9.70
N MET A 193 1.16 -1.87 -9.13
CA MET A 193 2.57 -2.25 -8.94
C MET A 193 3.32 -2.48 -10.24
N ILE A 194 2.66 -2.99 -11.28
CA ILE A 194 3.28 -3.15 -12.60
C ILE A 194 3.32 -1.85 -13.42
N GLY A 195 2.57 -0.82 -12.98
CA GLY A 195 2.63 0.52 -13.54
C GLY A 195 1.51 0.85 -14.53
N PHE A 196 0.39 0.13 -14.49
CA PHE A 196 -0.77 0.56 -15.26
C PHE A 196 -1.39 1.83 -14.66
N SER A 197 -1.93 2.70 -15.52
CA SER A 197 -2.53 3.97 -15.11
C SER A 197 -4.00 3.80 -14.75
N GLU A 198 -4.52 4.74 -13.96
CA GLU A 198 -5.96 4.93 -13.67
C GLU A 198 -6.80 5.32 -14.89
N ASP A 199 -6.37 4.96 -16.10
CA ASP A 199 -7.16 5.21 -17.28
C ASP A 199 -8.32 4.21 -17.32
N TRP A 200 -9.38 4.55 -16.58
CA TRP A 200 -10.61 3.78 -16.53
C TRP A 200 -11.37 3.78 -17.86
N GLU A 201 -10.95 4.58 -18.84
CA GLU A 201 -11.44 4.47 -20.21
C GLU A 201 -10.82 3.26 -20.94
N LYS A 202 -9.66 2.77 -20.48
CA LYS A 202 -8.94 1.62 -21.02
C LYS A 202 -8.41 0.69 -19.91
N PRO A 203 -9.29 -0.02 -19.19
CA PRO A 203 -8.86 -0.97 -18.17
C PRO A 203 -8.06 -2.12 -18.80
N VAL A 204 -7.01 -2.55 -18.09
CA VAL A 204 -6.24 -3.74 -18.46
C VAL A 204 -6.87 -5.00 -17.86
N GLY A 205 -6.94 -6.06 -18.65
CA GLY A 205 -7.60 -7.31 -18.29
C GLY A 205 -9.12 -7.25 -18.42
N SER A 206 -9.79 -8.28 -17.91
CA SER A 206 -11.25 -8.37 -17.89
C SER A 206 -11.81 -8.61 -16.49
N SER A 207 -13.11 -8.38 -16.34
CA SER A 207 -13.87 -8.90 -15.19
C SER A 207 -14.27 -10.35 -15.47
N PHE A 208 -13.99 -11.23 -14.53
CA PHE A 208 -14.30 -12.66 -14.63
C PHE A 208 -14.55 -13.29 -13.26
N ASN A 209 -15.09 -14.51 -13.28
CA ASN A 209 -15.31 -15.30 -12.07
C ASN A 209 -14.07 -16.19 -11.81
N SER A 210 -13.38 -15.93 -10.71
CA SER A 210 -12.13 -16.59 -10.29
C SER A 210 -12.27 -18.09 -10.06
N SER A 211 -13.49 -18.56 -9.77
CA SER A 211 -13.79 -19.99 -9.59
C SER A 211 -13.93 -20.74 -10.92
N HIS A 212 -14.02 -20.02 -12.06
CA HIS A 212 -14.22 -20.62 -13.38
C HIS A 212 -13.09 -20.31 -14.37
N SER A 213 -12.31 -19.27 -14.09
CA SER A 213 -11.28 -18.77 -15.00
C SER A 213 -10.22 -18.01 -14.23
N PHE A 214 -9.08 -17.82 -14.88
CA PHE A 214 -8.00 -16.94 -14.45
C PHE A 214 -7.43 -16.24 -15.68
N GLU A 215 -6.65 -15.20 -15.46
CA GLU A 215 -5.93 -14.48 -16.50
C GLU A 215 -4.41 -14.65 -16.35
N LEU A 216 -3.72 -14.64 -17.48
CA LEU A 216 -2.28 -14.48 -17.56
C LEU A 216 -1.99 -13.08 -18.07
N TRP A 217 -1.14 -12.35 -17.38
CA TRP A 217 -0.71 -11.01 -17.77
C TRP A 217 0.76 -11.07 -18.19
N LEU A 218 1.00 -10.73 -19.45
CA LEU A 218 2.30 -10.82 -20.10
C LEU A 218 2.76 -9.43 -20.52
N LEU A 219 3.92 -9.02 -20.04
CA LEU A 219 4.56 -7.77 -20.41
C LEU A 219 5.64 -8.05 -21.46
N SER A 220 5.65 -7.29 -22.55
CA SER A 220 6.59 -7.43 -23.66
C SER A 220 6.62 -8.84 -24.28
N HIS A 221 5.50 -9.55 -24.26
CA HIS A 221 5.35 -10.89 -24.87
C HIS A 221 3.94 -11.07 -25.44
N LYS A 222 3.82 -11.87 -26.49
CA LYS A 222 2.53 -12.30 -27.08
C LYS A 222 2.37 -13.81 -26.96
N VAL A 223 1.23 -14.26 -26.47
CA VAL A 223 0.89 -15.68 -26.35
C VAL A 223 0.59 -16.25 -27.73
N LYS A 224 1.25 -17.36 -28.07
CA LYS A 224 0.97 -18.16 -29.25
C LYS A 224 0.07 -19.34 -28.94
N GLU A 225 0.48 -20.12 -27.94
CA GLU A 225 -0.12 -21.39 -27.61
C GLU A 225 0.03 -21.64 -26.12
N ILE A 226 -0.96 -22.32 -25.54
CA ILE A 226 -0.91 -22.77 -24.16
C ILE A 226 -1.17 -24.26 -24.14
N TYR A 227 -0.36 -24.98 -23.36
CA TYR A 227 -0.52 -26.40 -23.11
C TYR A 227 -0.60 -26.66 -21.61
N ARG A 228 -1.33 -27.71 -21.24
CA ARG A 228 -1.39 -28.19 -19.86
C ARG A 228 -1.15 -29.69 -19.80
N LEU A 229 -0.30 -30.11 -18.88
CA LEU A 229 -0.13 -31.50 -18.49
C LEU A 229 -0.11 -31.55 -16.96
N ASP A 230 -1.10 -32.23 -16.37
CA ASP A 230 -1.32 -32.22 -14.92
C ASP A 230 -1.35 -30.79 -14.35
N ASP A 231 -0.58 -30.53 -13.29
CA ASP A 231 -0.51 -29.22 -12.63
C ASP A 231 0.54 -28.29 -13.26
N GLU A 232 1.07 -28.63 -14.44
CA GLU A 232 2.02 -27.84 -15.20
C GLU A 232 1.42 -27.22 -16.46
N TRP A 233 1.70 -25.93 -16.62
CA TRP A 233 1.26 -25.11 -17.74
C TRP A 233 2.46 -24.60 -18.52
N LEU A 234 2.40 -24.79 -19.84
CA LEU A 234 3.39 -24.28 -20.77
C LEU A 234 2.76 -23.15 -21.58
N VAL A 235 3.30 -21.94 -21.42
CA VAL A 235 2.83 -20.73 -22.11
C VAL A 235 3.87 -20.39 -23.17
N VAL A 236 3.57 -20.70 -24.43
CA VAL A 236 4.45 -20.44 -25.56
C VAL A 236 4.23 -19.01 -26.03
N VAL A 237 5.30 -18.21 -26.05
CA VAL A 237 5.23 -16.78 -26.32
C VAL A 237 6.26 -16.29 -27.33
N GLU A 238 5.93 -15.21 -28.03
CA GLU A 238 6.88 -14.40 -28.80
C GLU A 238 7.29 -13.15 -28.01
N PRO A 239 8.59 -12.98 -27.69
CA PRO A 239 9.10 -11.75 -27.08
C PRO A 239 8.89 -10.52 -27.96
N GLN A 240 8.59 -9.39 -27.33
CA GLN A 240 8.41 -8.08 -27.92
C GLN A 240 9.37 -7.08 -27.26
N LEU A 241 9.58 -5.91 -27.88
CA LEU A 241 10.38 -4.84 -27.27
C LEU A 241 9.60 -4.07 -26.19
N GLN A 242 8.28 -4.07 -26.30
CA GLN A 242 7.35 -3.35 -25.43
C GLN A 242 5.94 -3.92 -25.61
N GLY A 243 4.98 -3.32 -24.94
CA GLY A 243 3.58 -3.69 -24.96
C GLY A 243 3.19 -4.67 -23.86
N TYR A 244 1.90 -5.00 -23.82
CA TYR A 244 1.39 -6.06 -22.96
C TYR A 244 0.30 -6.85 -23.68
N GLN A 245 0.03 -8.05 -23.17
CA GLN A 245 -1.13 -8.85 -23.52
C GLN A 245 -1.66 -9.55 -22.28
N THR A 246 -2.97 -9.51 -22.09
CA THR A 246 -3.67 -10.32 -21.10
C THR A 246 -4.49 -11.38 -21.81
N VAL A 247 -4.40 -12.62 -21.33
CA VAL A 247 -5.20 -13.73 -21.86
C VAL A 247 -5.98 -14.42 -20.74
N ARG A 248 -7.25 -14.69 -20.98
CA ARG A 248 -8.12 -15.44 -20.07
C ARG A 248 -8.18 -16.90 -20.47
N ILE A 249 -8.16 -17.76 -19.47
CA ILE A 249 -8.27 -19.21 -19.62
C ILE A 249 -9.41 -19.69 -18.72
N ASN A 250 -10.34 -20.46 -19.29
CA ASN A 250 -11.39 -21.12 -18.51
C ASN A 250 -10.88 -22.48 -18.01
N TYR A 251 -11.20 -22.82 -16.76
CA TYR A 251 -10.84 -24.12 -16.20
C TYR A 251 -11.45 -25.28 -17.00
N SER A 252 -12.69 -25.13 -17.50
CA SER A 252 -13.35 -26.13 -18.33
C SER A 252 -12.58 -26.47 -19.60
N ASP A 253 -11.98 -25.47 -20.23
CA ASP A 253 -11.22 -25.63 -21.48
C ASP A 253 -9.88 -26.34 -21.24
N ALA A 254 -9.40 -26.32 -20.00
CA ALA A 254 -8.21 -27.01 -19.52
C ALA A 254 -8.50 -28.39 -18.89
N GLY A 255 -9.75 -28.85 -18.95
CA GLY A 255 -10.19 -30.10 -18.32
C GLY A 255 -10.19 -30.04 -16.78
N ILE A 256 -10.21 -28.85 -16.20
CA ILE A 256 -10.33 -28.63 -14.75
C ILE A 256 -11.81 -28.41 -14.44
N MET A 257 -12.43 -29.39 -13.79
CA MET A 257 -13.80 -29.27 -13.30
C MET A 257 -13.77 -28.70 -11.89
N VAL A 258 -14.37 -27.53 -11.69
CA VAL A 258 -14.45 -26.88 -10.38
C VAL A 258 -15.84 -27.08 -9.80
N ASP A 259 -15.89 -27.82 -8.70
CA ASP A 259 -17.06 -27.99 -7.85
C ASP A 259 -16.77 -27.52 -6.42
N LYS A 260 -17.75 -27.67 -5.52
CA LYS A 260 -17.63 -27.25 -4.11
C LYS A 260 -16.59 -28.06 -3.32
N GLU A 261 -16.19 -29.24 -3.79
CA GLU A 261 -15.25 -30.12 -3.10
C GLU A 261 -13.82 -30.01 -3.69
N THR A 262 -13.68 -29.33 -4.83
CA THR A 262 -12.42 -29.18 -5.56
C THR A 262 -11.40 -28.40 -4.76
N LYS A 263 -10.38 -29.08 -4.22
CA LYS A 263 -9.32 -28.41 -3.47
C LYS A 263 -8.39 -27.62 -4.39
N SER A 264 -8.05 -26.40 -3.97
CA SER A 264 -6.99 -25.61 -4.59
C SER A 264 -5.64 -26.31 -4.43
N ARG A 265 -4.79 -26.17 -5.44
CA ARG A 265 -3.45 -26.76 -5.51
C ARG A 265 -2.50 -25.80 -6.21
N ILE A 266 -1.19 -25.93 -5.94
CA ILE A 266 -0.19 -25.12 -6.63
C ILE A 266 -0.07 -25.63 -8.06
N MET A 267 -0.21 -24.73 -9.03
CA MET A 267 0.04 -24.98 -10.44
C MET A 267 1.29 -24.21 -10.88
N LEU A 268 2.14 -24.86 -11.67
CA LEU A 268 3.37 -24.25 -12.18
C LEU A 268 3.17 -23.79 -13.64
N PHE A 269 3.45 -22.54 -13.92
CA PHE A 269 3.43 -21.95 -15.25
C PHE A 269 4.84 -21.65 -15.71
N ARG A 270 5.18 -22.13 -16.91
CA ARG A 270 6.47 -21.90 -17.57
C ARG A 270 6.25 -21.13 -18.86
N MET A 271 6.80 -19.93 -18.92
CA MET A 271 6.82 -19.11 -20.12
C MET A 271 8.01 -19.52 -20.98
N VAL A 272 7.77 -19.88 -22.23
CA VAL A 272 8.81 -20.41 -23.13
C VAL A 272 8.73 -19.81 -24.52
N THR A 273 9.85 -19.77 -25.25
CA THR A 273 9.86 -19.44 -26.68
C THR A 273 9.27 -20.59 -27.52
N PRO A 274 8.94 -20.37 -28.82
CA PRO A 274 8.50 -21.44 -29.72
C PRO A 274 9.50 -22.59 -29.83
N GLU A 275 10.80 -22.31 -29.73
CA GLU A 275 11.89 -23.29 -29.76
C GLU A 275 12.03 -24.08 -28.45
N GLY A 276 11.37 -23.63 -27.38
CA GLY A 276 11.38 -24.31 -26.07
C GLY A 276 12.43 -23.77 -25.09
N TYR A 277 12.95 -22.56 -25.28
CA TYR A 277 13.77 -21.91 -24.27
C TYR A 277 12.89 -21.31 -23.18
N GLU A 278 13.15 -21.66 -21.92
CA GLU A 278 12.41 -21.14 -20.78
C GLU A 278 12.84 -19.71 -20.45
N LEU A 279 11.86 -18.81 -20.32
CA LEU A 279 12.05 -17.39 -20.06
C LEU A 279 11.78 -17.05 -18.59
N GLU A 280 10.66 -17.54 -18.05
CA GLU A 280 10.23 -17.24 -16.68
C GLU A 280 9.34 -18.36 -16.13
N ARG A 281 9.32 -18.49 -14.79
CA ARG A 281 8.38 -19.34 -14.06
C ARG A 281 7.50 -18.51 -13.15
N ALA A 282 6.25 -18.91 -13.05
CA ALA A 282 5.33 -18.42 -12.04
C ALA A 282 4.52 -19.59 -11.50
N ALA A 283 4.10 -19.52 -10.24
CA ALA A 283 3.23 -20.52 -9.65
C ALA A 283 2.07 -19.84 -8.95
N GLU A 284 0.92 -20.47 -8.95
CA GLU A 284 -0.25 -19.95 -8.25
C GLU A 284 -1.13 -21.08 -7.72
N VAL A 285 -1.85 -20.81 -6.63
CA VAL A 285 -2.82 -21.74 -6.06
C VAL A 285 -4.16 -21.58 -6.77
N LEU A 286 -4.53 -22.61 -7.53
CA LEU A 286 -5.75 -22.64 -8.37
C LEU A 286 -6.53 -23.96 -8.17
N PRO A 287 -7.85 -23.99 -8.43
CA PRO A 287 -8.72 -22.83 -8.64
C PRO A 287 -8.92 -22.04 -7.34
N VAL A 288 -9.21 -20.74 -7.44
CA VAL A 288 -9.58 -19.90 -6.29
C VAL A 288 -11.07 -20.08 -6.00
N GLN A 289 -11.40 -20.64 -4.83
CA GLN A 289 -12.77 -20.87 -4.37
C GLN A 289 -13.35 -19.68 -3.59
#